data_AF-A0A452XFB1-F1
#
_entry.id   AF-A0A452XFB1-F1
#
_cell.length_a   1.000
_cell.length_b   1.000
_cell.length_c   1.000
_cell.angle_alpha   90.00
_cell.angle_beta   90.00
_cell.angle_gamma   90.00
#
_symmetry.space_group_name_H-M   'P 1'
#
loop_
_entity.id
_entity.type
_entity.pdbx_description
1 polymer ?
#
loop_
_entity_poly.entity_id
_entity_poly.type
_entity_poly.pdbx_seq_one_letter_code
_entity_poly.pdbx_strand_id
1 'polypeptide(L)'
;MDANYSLPDNVAIITLQSLDDGTALLRLAHLFQAAEDPQYSVMAKVELKKLFGKRTKSAMRKLKWRVVGDTESSPAPITGRPVDNQALVVELGPMEIRTFLLKL
;
A
#
# COMPACT_ATOMS: atom_id res chain seq x y z
N MET A 1 -6.61 4.03 17.84
CA MET A 1 -6.60 4.97 16.72
C MET A 1 -5.96 6.23 17.26
N ASP A 2 -4.84 6.64 16.66
CA ASP A 2 -4.22 7.91 17.03
C ASP A 2 -4.98 9.01 16.29
N ALA A 3 -5.74 9.84 17.02
CA ALA A 3 -6.60 10.87 16.42
C ALA A 3 -5.83 11.92 15.59
N ASN A 4 -4.51 11.97 15.76
CA ASN A 4 -3.61 12.90 15.07
C ASN A 4 -2.85 12.26 13.90
N TYR A 5 -3.16 11.01 13.52
CA TYR A 5 -2.48 10.37 12.40
C TYR A 5 -3.22 10.64 11.09
N SER A 6 -2.57 11.40 10.22
CA SER A 6 -3.01 11.63 8.84
C SER A 6 -2.17 10.80 7.87
N LEU A 7 -2.77 10.45 6.74
CA LEU A 7 -2.03 9.84 5.63
C LEU A 7 -1.02 10.84 5.05
N PRO A 8 0.09 10.36 4.47
CA PRO A 8 0.95 11.20 3.65
C PRO A 8 0.17 11.84 2.49
N ASP A 9 0.49 13.09 2.14
CA ASP A 9 -0.22 13.84 1.10
C ASP A 9 -0.18 13.17 -0.29
N ASN A 10 0.82 12.32 -0.54
CA ASN A 10 0.97 11.57 -1.79
C ASN A 10 0.24 10.22 -1.80
N VAL A 11 -0.57 9.91 -0.79
CA VAL A 11 -1.33 8.65 -0.68
C VAL A 11 -2.81 8.91 -0.37
N ALA A 12 -3.69 8.17 -1.05
CA ALA A 12 -5.12 8.17 -0.76
C ALA A 12 -5.69 6.76 -0.53
N ILE A 13 -6.73 6.68 0.31
CA ILE A 13 -7.60 5.52 0.37
C ILE A 13 -8.61 5.63 -0.77
N ILE A 14 -8.45 4.79 -1.79
CA ILE A 14 -9.38 4.77 -2.93
C ILE A 14 -10.54 3.81 -2.70
N THR A 15 -10.43 2.90 -1.73
CA THR A 15 -11.52 1.99 -1.36
C THR A 15 -11.38 1.57 0.09
N LEU A 16 -12.49 1.68 0.81
CA LEU A 16 -12.68 1.07 2.11
C LEU A 16 -14.09 0.47 2.11
N GLN A 17 -14.16 -0.86 2.06
CA GLN A 17 -15.43 -1.58 1.97
C GLN A 17 -15.45 -2.73 2.95
N SER A 18 -16.50 -2.83 3.77
CA SER A 18 -16.76 -4.01 4.61
C SER A 18 -17.27 -5.17 3.75
N LEU A 19 -16.79 -6.37 4.05
CA LEU A 19 -17.17 -7.63 3.42
C LEU A 19 -18.00 -8.46 4.41
N ASP A 20 -18.82 -9.37 3.88
CA ASP A 20 -19.80 -10.14 4.64
C ASP A 20 -19.17 -11.13 5.64
N ASP A 21 -17.89 -11.47 5.46
CA ASP A 21 -17.12 -12.37 6.32
C ASP A 21 -16.49 -11.69 7.55
N GLY A 22 -16.86 -10.42 7.81
CA GLY A 22 -16.30 -9.60 8.88
C GLY A 22 -14.90 -9.08 8.56
N THR A 23 -14.47 -9.16 7.29
CA THR A 23 -13.26 -8.48 6.80
C THR A 23 -13.61 -7.16 6.11
N ALA A 24 -12.61 -6.35 5.81
CA ALA A 24 -12.75 -5.14 5.01
C ALA A 24 -11.68 -5.09 3.92
N LEU A 25 -12.09 -4.72 2.71
CA LEU A 25 -11.23 -4.42 1.58
C LEU A 25 -10.70 -2.98 1.71
N LEU A 26 -9.39 -2.85 1.84
CA LEU A 26 -8.69 -1.57 1.82
C LEU A 26 -7.81 -1.48 0.57
N ARG A 27 -7.96 -0.41 -0.21
CA ARG A 27 -7.04 -0.08 -1.30
C ARG A 27 -6.38 1.27 -1.04
N LEU A 28 -5.04 1.27 -1.02
CA LEU A 28 -4.20 2.44 -0.91
C LEU A 28 -3.54 2.70 -2.27
N ALA A 29 -3.56 3.95 -2.73
CA ALA A 29 -2.96 4.36 -3.98
C ALA A 29 -1.98 5.52 -3.76
N HIS A 30 -0.82 5.44 -4.40
CA HIS A 30 0.05 6.59 -4.57
C HIS A 30 -0.49 7.49 -5.69
N LEU A 31 -0.66 8.78 -5.41
CA LEU A 31 -1.35 9.70 -6.31
C LEU A 31 -0.50 10.20 -7.48
N PHE A 32 0.83 10.22 -7.29
CA PHE A 32 1.76 10.81 -8.25
C PHE A 32 2.53 9.75 -9.06
N GLN A 33 2.85 10.11 -10.29
CA GLN A 33 3.78 9.39 -11.16
C GLN A 33 5.24 9.70 -10.82
N ALA A 34 6.15 8.80 -11.19
CA ALA A 34 7.58 9.05 -11.07
C ALA A 34 7.97 10.33 -11.84
N ALA A 35 8.74 11.20 -11.18
CA ALA A 35 9.22 12.48 -11.70
C ALA A 35 8.12 13.52 -12.05
N GLU A 36 6.89 13.33 -11.58
CA GLU A 36 5.82 14.33 -11.74
C GLU A 36 6.03 15.53 -10.80
N ASP A 37 6.38 15.25 -9.54
CA ASP A 37 6.67 16.26 -8.52
C ASP A 37 7.91 15.86 -7.69
N PRO A 38 8.89 16.75 -7.49
CA PRO A 38 10.13 16.42 -6.76
C PRO A 38 9.90 16.02 -5.30
N GLN A 39 8.83 16.52 -4.68
CA GLN A 39 8.51 16.31 -3.27
C GLN A 39 7.56 15.14 -3.06
N TYR A 40 6.58 14.95 -3.95
CA TYR A 40 5.51 13.97 -3.78
C TYR A 40 5.69 12.68 -4.59
N SER A 41 6.50 12.67 -5.65
CA SER A 41 6.82 11.47 -6.45
C SER A 41 7.85 10.54 -5.79
N VAL A 42 7.92 10.53 -4.46
CA VAL A 42 8.86 9.73 -3.66
C VAL A 42 8.13 8.60 -2.93
N MET A 43 8.87 7.59 -2.44
CA MET A 43 8.29 6.48 -1.67
C MET A 43 7.48 6.99 -0.48
N ALA A 44 6.19 6.64 -0.42
CA ALA A 44 5.34 6.92 0.71
C ALA A 44 5.31 5.77 1.71
N LYS A 45 5.21 6.08 3.00
CA LYS A 45 5.09 5.09 4.08
C LYS A 45 3.80 5.32 4.86
N VAL A 46 3.00 4.27 4.98
CA VAL A 46 1.73 4.29 5.70
C VAL A 46 1.75 3.27 6.83
N GLU A 47 1.48 3.73 8.05
CA GLU A 47 1.42 2.88 9.24
C GLU A 47 -0.03 2.42 9.50
N LEU A 48 -0.37 1.20 9.09
CA LEU A 48 -1.74 0.68 9.23
C LEU A 48 -2.16 0.53 10.70
N LYS A 49 -1.19 0.33 11.60
CA LYS A 49 -1.42 0.22 13.04
C LYS A 49 -1.97 1.51 13.66
N LYS A 50 -1.53 2.67 13.17
CA LYS A 50 -2.02 3.97 13.64
C LYS A 50 -3.43 4.27 13.13
N LEU A 51 -3.70 3.90 11.87
CA LEU A 51 -5.01 4.06 11.21
C LEU A 51 -6.10 3.17 11.82
N PHE A 52 -5.86 1.88 11.96
CA PHE A 52 -6.89 0.90 12.34
C PHE A 52 -6.70 0.30 13.75
N GLY A 53 -5.64 0.66 14.47
CA GLY A 53 -5.34 0.16 15.81
C GLY A 53 -4.79 -1.27 15.84
N LYS A 54 -4.86 -1.91 17.02
CA LYS A 54 -4.29 -3.25 17.27
C LYS A 54 -5.10 -4.41 16.66
N ARG A 55 -6.23 -4.13 16.00
CA ARG A 55 -7.18 -5.15 15.50
C ARG A 55 -6.86 -5.69 14.11
N THR A 56 -5.84 -5.17 13.44
CA THR A 56 -5.60 -5.47 12.04
C THR A 56 -4.70 -6.69 11.85
N LYS A 57 -5.28 -7.86 11.56
CA LYS A 57 -4.55 -8.95 10.89
C LYS A 57 -4.75 -8.82 9.39
N SER A 58 -3.76 -8.29 8.68
CA SER A 58 -3.75 -8.25 7.23
C SER A 58 -3.24 -9.58 6.66
N ALA A 59 -4.08 -10.36 6.00
CA ALA A 59 -3.64 -11.52 5.25
C ALA A 59 -3.10 -11.08 3.88
N MET A 60 -1.80 -10.81 3.79
CA MET A 60 -1.18 -10.37 2.53
C MET A 60 -0.69 -11.57 1.72
N ARG A 61 -1.24 -11.75 0.52
CA ARG A 61 -0.80 -12.76 -0.43
C ARG A 61 -0.30 -12.08 -1.70
N LYS A 62 1.01 -12.06 -1.92
CA LYS A 62 1.60 -11.66 -3.20
C LYS A 62 1.64 -12.86 -4.13
N LEU A 63 0.84 -12.85 -5.19
CA LEU A 63 0.90 -13.87 -6.24
C LEU A 63 2.15 -13.61 -7.10
N LYS A 64 2.97 -14.64 -7.31
CA LYS A 64 4.14 -14.58 -8.18
C LYS A 64 3.71 -14.93 -9.61
N TRP A 65 3.78 -13.97 -10.51
CA TRP A 65 3.51 -14.17 -11.92
C TRP A 65 4.82 -14.35 -12.69
N ARG A 66 4.83 -15.29 -13.65
CA ARG A 66 5.94 -15.42 -14.61
C ARG A 66 5.70 -14.42 -15.72
N VAL A 67 6.54 -13.40 -15.81
CA VAL A 67 6.54 -12.45 -16.94
C VAL A 67 7.38 -13.07 -18.07
N VAL A 68 6.83 -13.12 -19.27
CA VAL A 68 7.51 -13.64 -20.47
C VAL A 68 7.84 -12.44 -21.35
N GLY A 69 9.12 -12.23 -21.67
CA GLY A 69 9.59 -11.15 -22.56
C GLY A 69 10.49 -10.07 -21.93
N ASP A 70 11.02 -10.29 -20.72
CA ASP A 70 11.90 -9.33 -20.06
C ASP A 70 13.32 -9.39 -20.66
N THR A 71 13.51 -8.78 -21.83
CA THR A 71 14.84 -8.44 -22.36
C THR A 71 15.37 -7.24 -21.59
N GLU A 72 16.14 -7.50 -20.54
CA GLU A 72 17.18 -6.70 -19.82
C GLU A 72 17.27 -5.15 -19.99
N SER A 73 16.19 -4.40 -20.22
CA SER A 73 16.34 -2.95 -20.41
C SER A 73 15.11 -2.12 -20.07
N SER A 74 14.47 -2.40 -18.93
CA SER A 74 13.68 -1.39 -18.25
C SER A 74 14.01 -1.39 -16.76
N PRO A 75 14.22 -0.22 -16.12
CA PRO A 75 14.42 -0.19 -14.67
C PRO A 75 13.18 -0.82 -14.03
N ALA A 76 13.41 -1.85 -13.21
CA ALA A 76 12.32 -2.51 -12.51
C ALA A 76 11.46 -1.44 -11.81
N PRO A 77 10.12 -1.48 -11.96
CA PRO A 77 9.27 -0.50 -11.30
C PRO A 77 9.61 -0.48 -9.82
N ILE A 78 9.76 0.72 -9.26
CA ILE A 78 10.17 0.92 -7.88
C ILE A 78 8.97 0.54 -7.00
N THR A 79 8.82 -0.76 -6.72
CA THR A 79 7.74 -1.26 -5.88
C THR A 79 8.15 -1.14 -4.42
N GLY A 80 7.22 -0.73 -3.56
CA GLY A 80 7.45 -0.73 -2.11
C GLY A 80 7.87 -2.12 -1.59
N ARG A 81 8.52 -2.17 -0.43
CA ARG A 81 8.92 -3.45 0.16
C ARG A 81 7.71 -4.33 0.52
N PRO A 82 7.89 -5.66 0.62
CA PRO A 82 6.90 -6.52 1.25
C PRO A 82 6.55 -5.97 2.65
N VAL A 83 5.26 -5.98 2.97
CA VAL A 83 4.81 -5.46 4.27
C VAL A 83 5.20 -6.45 5.36
N ASP A 84 5.85 -5.94 6.39
CA ASP A 84 6.15 -6.69 7.60
C ASP A 84 4.87 -6.87 8.44
N ASN A 85 4.54 -8.12 8.76
CA ASN A 85 3.37 -8.47 9.57
C ASN A 85 3.45 -7.96 11.02
N GLN A 86 4.65 -7.67 11.54
CA GLN A 86 4.82 -7.14 12.90
C GLN A 86 4.73 -5.61 12.94
N ALA A 87 5.37 -4.94 11.98
CA ALA A 87 5.39 -3.48 11.90
C ALA A 87 4.10 -2.90 11.28
N LEU A 88 3.43 -3.65 10.38
CA LEU A 88 2.25 -3.21 9.62
C LEU A 88 2.47 -1.88 8.88
N VAL A 89 3.68 -1.71 8.34
CA VAL A 89 4.08 -0.54 7.54
C VAL A 89 4.00 -0.89 6.07
N VAL A 90 3.22 -0.10 5.33
CA VAL A 90 3.06 -0.23 3.88
C VAL A 90 3.90 0.84 3.20
N GLU A 91 4.79 0.41 2.33
CA GLU A 91 5.48 1.30 1.40
C GLU A 91 4.73 1.31 0.07
N LEU A 92 4.48 2.50 -0.49
CA LEU A 92 3.90 2.68 -1.82
C LEU A 92 4.85 3.50 -2.69
N GLY A 93 5.19 2.97 -3.86
CA GLY A 93 5.89 3.73 -4.88
C GLY A 93 4.97 4.54 -5.78
N PRO A 94 5.53 5.44 -6.62
CA PRO A 94 4.77 6.18 -7.61
C PRO A 94 3.88 5.27 -8.46
N MET A 95 2.62 5.68 -8.62
CA MET A 95 1.56 4.92 -9.31
C MET A 95 1.27 3.51 -8.76
N GLU A 96 1.75 3.17 -7.57
CA GLU A 96 1.48 1.87 -6.97
C GLU A 96 0.12 1.87 -6.26
N ILE A 97 -0.70 0.85 -6.55
CA ILE A 97 -1.95 0.58 -5.82
C ILE A 97 -1.79 -0.75 -5.08
N ARG A 98 -1.95 -0.71 -3.76
CA ARG A 98 -1.92 -1.90 -2.91
C ARG A 98 -3.28 -2.21 -2.33
N THR A 99 -3.66 -3.48 -2.43
CA THR A 99 -4.94 -4.00 -1.96
C THR A 99 -4.71 -4.90 -0.75
N PHE A 100 -5.51 -4.70 0.28
CA PHE A 100 -5.41 -5.40 1.56
C PHE A 100 -6.79 -5.90 1.98
N LEU A 101 -6.81 -7.07 2.60
CA LEU A 101 -7.94 -7.55 3.38
C LEU A 101 -7.60 -7.38 4.86
N LEU A 102 -8.42 -6.62 5.56
CA LEU A 102 -8.29 -6.35 6.99
C LEU A 102 -9.34 -7.17 7.73
N LYS A 103 -8.96 -7.84 8.82
CA LYS A 103 -9.95 -8.40 9.75
C LYS A 103 -10.30 -7.33 10.79
N LEU A 104 -11.57 -6.95 10.88
CA LEU A 104 -12.06 -5.94 11.84
C LEU A 104 -12.39 -6.57 13.20
#